data_AF-A0A4Q2DQX9-F1
#
_entry.id   AF-A0A4Q2DQX9-F1
#
_cell.length_a   1.000
_cell.length_b   1.000
_cell.length_c   1.000
_cell.angle_alpha   90.00
_cell.angle_beta   90.00
_cell.angle_gamma   90.00
#
_symmetry.space_group_name_H-M   'P 1'
#
loop_
_entity.id
_entity.type
_entity.pdbx_description
1 polymer ?
#
loop_
_entity_poly.entity_id
_entity_poly.type
_entity_poly.pdbx_seq_one_letter_code
_entity_poly.pdbx_strand_id
1 'polypeptide(L)'
;MSAFVTTHSQPPAKYLTADELAAIIKSSDKVAEKDYLVVDVRDDDFVGGNIVGCHNQPSGKFMLHVHDLARKTKDVPLVIFHCALSQVRGPKAARIYNETRRNLFPEDNYEVAVLREGFTTFQAKYKDDPVLVEKWEAEYWSTDY
;
A
#
# COMPACT_ATOMS: atom_id res chain seq x y z
N MET A 1 18.52 -33.99 19.82
CA MET A 1 18.08 -33.73 18.43
C MET A 1 17.83 -32.23 18.32
N SER A 2 18.72 -31.50 17.66
CA SER A 2 18.64 -30.03 17.56
C SER A 2 17.68 -29.67 16.42
N ALA A 3 16.59 -28.98 16.73
CA ALA A 3 15.71 -28.42 15.71
C ALA A 3 16.44 -27.26 15.02
N PHE A 4 16.76 -27.41 13.74
CA PHE A 4 17.20 -26.29 12.92
C PHE A 4 16.06 -25.27 12.85
N VAL A 5 16.24 -24.12 13.49
CA VAL A 5 15.41 -22.94 13.24
C VAL A 5 15.83 -22.43 11.86
N THR A 6 15.07 -22.76 10.82
CA THR A 6 15.28 -22.18 9.49
C THR A 6 14.97 -20.69 9.58
N THR A 7 16.01 -19.87 9.75
CA THR A 7 15.91 -18.41 9.67
C THR A 7 15.56 -18.03 8.24
N HIS A 8 14.27 -17.88 7.95
CA HIS A 8 13.79 -17.32 6.70
C HIS A 8 14.03 -15.81 6.74
N SER A 9 15.21 -15.37 6.29
CA SER A 9 15.46 -13.96 6.03
C SER A 9 14.39 -13.45 5.07
N GLN A 10 13.65 -12.41 5.49
CA GLN A 10 12.67 -11.80 4.60
C GLN A 10 13.40 -11.16 3.43
N PRO A 11 12.96 -11.37 2.18
CA PRO A 11 13.51 -10.63 1.05
C PRO A 11 13.30 -9.12 1.29
N PRO A 12 14.18 -8.26 0.75
CA PRO A 12 14.01 -6.83 0.83
C PRO A 12 12.64 -6.42 0.27
N ALA A 13 12.04 -5.38 0.86
CA ALA A 13 10.73 -4.90 0.42
C ALA A 13 10.75 -4.54 -1.07
N LYS A 14 9.79 -5.06 -1.83
CA LYS A 14 9.56 -4.68 -3.23
C LYS A 14 9.02 -3.25 -3.27
N TYR A 15 9.57 -2.42 -4.15
CA TYR A 15 9.07 -1.07 -4.39
C TYR A 15 8.53 -0.96 -5.81
N LEU A 16 7.42 -0.24 -5.95
CA LEU A 16 6.86 0.16 -7.25
C LEU A 16 7.04 1.66 -7.43
N THR A 17 7.33 2.09 -8.64
CA THR A 17 7.27 3.49 -9.07
C THR A 17 5.82 3.93 -9.29
N ALA A 18 5.61 5.25 -9.40
CA ALA A 18 4.31 5.80 -9.73
C ALA A 18 3.80 5.29 -11.10
N ASP A 19 4.68 5.15 -12.10
CA ASP A 19 4.32 4.63 -13.42
C ASP A 19 3.89 3.15 -13.37
N GLU A 20 4.60 2.32 -12.61
CA GLU A 20 4.24 0.90 -12.47
C GLU A 20 2.87 0.73 -11.79
N LEU A 21 2.60 1.50 -10.73
CA LEU A 21 1.28 1.46 -10.09
C LEU A 21 0.19 2.00 -11.02
N ALA A 22 0.44 3.10 -11.74
CA ALA A 22 -0.51 3.64 -12.70
C ALA A 22 -0.83 2.64 -13.82
N ALA A 23 0.19 1.90 -14.31
CA ALA A 23 0.00 0.84 -15.30
C ALA A 23 -0.85 -0.31 -14.74
N ILE A 24 -0.63 -0.72 -13.48
CA ILE A 24 -1.46 -1.72 -12.80
C ILE A 24 -2.92 -1.26 -12.73
N ILE A 25 -3.16 -0.02 -12.31
CA ILE A 25 -4.53 0.52 -12.14
C ILE A 25 -5.27 0.62 -13.48
N LYS A 26 -4.57 1.04 -14.54
CA LYS A 26 -5.15 1.21 -15.88
C LYS A 26 -5.24 -0.07 -16.69
N SER A 27 -4.71 -1.18 -16.18
CA SER A 27 -4.70 -2.45 -16.90
C SER A 27 -6.11 -3.03 -17.00
N SER A 28 -6.53 -3.45 -18.20
CA SER A 28 -7.87 -4.04 -18.40
C SER A 28 -8.00 -5.46 -17.86
N ASP A 29 -6.90 -6.11 -17.52
CA ASP A 29 -6.80 -7.48 -17.00
C ASP A 29 -6.65 -7.53 -15.47
N LYS A 30 -6.60 -6.39 -14.79
CA LYS A 30 -6.47 -6.31 -13.32
C LYS A 30 -7.65 -5.59 -12.71
N VAL A 31 -8.23 -6.20 -11.68
CA VAL A 31 -9.38 -5.69 -10.95
C VAL A 31 -8.98 -5.36 -9.51
N ALA A 32 -9.26 -4.14 -9.07
CA ALA A 32 -9.05 -3.73 -7.67
C ALA A 32 -9.85 -4.62 -6.70
N GLU A 33 -9.28 -4.85 -5.52
CA GLU A 33 -9.78 -5.78 -4.48
C GLU A 33 -9.85 -7.27 -4.89
N LYS A 34 -9.44 -7.62 -6.11
CA LYS A 34 -9.31 -9.02 -6.56
C LYS A 34 -7.87 -9.36 -6.92
N ASP A 35 -7.28 -8.60 -7.84
CA ASP A 35 -5.92 -8.82 -8.33
C ASP A 35 -4.89 -7.98 -7.57
N TYR A 36 -5.32 -6.81 -7.08
CA TYR A 36 -4.49 -5.94 -6.27
C TYR A 36 -5.31 -5.09 -5.28
N LEU A 37 -4.65 -4.60 -4.23
CA LEU A 37 -5.19 -3.56 -3.35
C LEU A 37 -4.12 -2.54 -3.00
N VAL A 38 -4.44 -1.26 -3.16
CA VAL A 38 -3.64 -0.15 -2.63
C VAL A 38 -4.09 0.14 -1.20
N VAL A 39 -3.17 0.15 -0.26
CA VAL A 39 -3.40 0.48 1.15
C VAL A 39 -2.69 1.78 1.48
N ASP A 40 -3.48 2.83 1.72
CA ASP A 40 -2.99 4.13 2.14
C ASP A 40 -2.93 4.19 3.67
N VAL A 41 -1.73 4.31 4.23
CA VAL A 41 -1.55 4.37 5.69
C VAL A 41 -1.31 5.79 6.21
N ARG A 42 -1.65 6.82 5.43
CA ARG A 42 -1.75 8.20 5.93
C ARG A 42 -2.80 8.31 7.03
N ASP A 43 -2.55 9.22 7.96
CA ASP A 43 -3.40 9.49 9.12
C ASP A 43 -4.27 10.71 8.77
N ASP A 44 -4.16 11.82 9.51
CA ASP A 44 -4.89 13.06 9.19
C ASP A 44 -4.47 13.66 7.84
N ASP A 45 -3.27 13.33 7.36
CA ASP A 45 -2.74 13.72 6.05
C ASP A 45 -3.28 12.89 4.87
N PHE A 46 -4.31 12.07 5.11
CA PHE A 46 -5.07 11.40 4.04
C PHE A 46 -5.94 12.37 3.24
N VAL A 47 -6.42 13.45 3.88
CA VAL A 47 -7.25 14.49 3.26
C VAL A 47 -6.47 15.23 2.17
N GLY A 48 -7.19 15.76 1.16
CA GLY A 48 -6.62 16.49 0.03
C GLY A 48 -6.43 15.63 -1.23
N GLY A 49 -6.76 14.34 -1.17
CA GLY A 49 -6.78 13.43 -2.31
C GLY A 49 -6.19 12.07 -1.98
N ASN A 50 -6.60 11.06 -2.75
CA ASN A 50 -6.11 9.70 -2.61
C ASN A 50 -6.06 8.95 -3.95
N ILE A 51 -5.35 7.82 -3.97
CA ILE A 51 -5.35 6.91 -5.11
C ILE A 51 -6.73 6.28 -5.22
N VAL A 52 -7.27 6.20 -6.43
CA VAL A 52 -8.61 5.63 -6.69
C VAL A 52 -8.69 4.20 -6.16
N GLY A 53 -9.78 3.91 -5.43
CA GLY A 53 -10.04 2.57 -4.90
C GLY A 53 -9.10 2.11 -3.79
N CYS A 54 -8.28 2.99 -3.21
CA CYS A 54 -7.42 2.63 -2.10
C CYS A 54 -8.22 2.33 -0.81
N HIS A 55 -7.71 1.43 0.03
CA HIS A 55 -8.19 1.19 1.38
C HIS A 55 -7.36 2.02 2.36
N ASN A 56 -7.95 3.04 3.00
CA ASN A 56 -7.25 3.81 4.03
C ASN A 56 -7.19 3.02 5.34
N GLN A 57 -5.97 2.77 5.83
CA GLN A 57 -5.71 2.13 7.11
C GLN A 57 -4.65 2.95 7.88
N PRO A 58 -5.05 3.97 8.65
CA PRO A 58 -4.14 4.90 9.30
C PRO A 58 -3.04 4.22 10.13
N SER A 59 -1.81 4.69 9.97
CA SER A 59 -0.64 4.09 10.60
C SER A 59 -0.70 4.07 12.13
N GLY A 60 -1.31 5.10 12.74
CA GLY A 60 -1.46 5.23 14.19
C GLY A 60 -2.34 4.14 14.81
N LYS A 61 -3.22 3.53 14.02
CA LYS A 61 -4.12 2.43 14.44
C LYS A 61 -3.78 1.11 13.76
N PHE A 62 -2.69 1.03 12.99
CA PHE A 62 -2.40 -0.10 12.12
C PHE A 62 -2.33 -1.43 12.86
N MET A 63 -1.67 -1.46 14.03
CA MET A 63 -1.55 -2.67 14.85
C MET A 63 -2.88 -3.25 15.31
N LEU A 64 -3.90 -2.40 15.49
CA LEU A 64 -5.23 -2.84 15.93
C LEU A 64 -6.01 -3.55 14.83
N HIS A 65 -5.71 -3.23 13.56
CA HIS A 65 -6.52 -3.65 12.42
C HIS A 65 -5.77 -4.54 11.42
N VAL A 66 -4.46 -4.73 11.57
CA VAL A 66 -3.65 -5.49 10.60
C VAL A 66 -4.12 -6.93 10.42
N HIS A 67 -4.64 -7.56 11.48
CA HIS A 67 -5.21 -8.91 11.39
C HIS A 67 -6.49 -8.93 10.53
N ASP A 68 -7.35 -7.92 10.63
CA ASP A 68 -8.55 -7.78 9.81
C ASP A 68 -8.18 -7.48 8.36
N LEU A 69 -7.20 -6.60 8.15
CA LEU A 69 -6.68 -6.31 6.81
C LEU A 69 -6.14 -7.58 6.16
N ALA A 70 -5.29 -8.36 6.85
CA ALA A 70 -4.76 -9.62 6.34
C ALA A 70 -5.87 -10.61 5.95
N ARG A 71 -6.93 -10.72 6.76
CA ARG A 71 -8.11 -11.54 6.43
C ARG A 71 -8.87 -11.00 5.21
N LYS A 72 -9.13 -9.69 5.15
CA LYS A 72 -9.83 -9.03 4.01
C LYS A 72 -9.11 -9.32 2.70
N THR A 73 -7.78 -9.26 2.72
CA THR A 73 -6.94 -9.36 1.52
C THR A 73 -6.44 -10.78 1.24
N LYS A 74 -6.97 -11.81 1.92
CA LYS A 74 -6.46 -13.18 1.83
C LYS A 74 -6.39 -13.69 0.38
N ASP A 75 -7.39 -13.37 -0.42
CA ASP A 75 -7.46 -13.82 -1.82
C ASP A 75 -6.96 -12.75 -2.80
N VAL A 76 -6.32 -11.68 -2.31
CA VAL A 76 -5.72 -10.62 -3.13
C VAL A 76 -4.23 -10.90 -3.32
N PRO A 77 -3.77 -11.17 -4.56
CA PRO A 77 -2.38 -11.53 -4.83
C PRO A 77 -1.36 -10.42 -4.57
N LEU A 78 -1.72 -9.15 -4.78
CA LEU A 78 -0.80 -8.02 -4.63
C LEU A 78 -1.36 -6.95 -3.69
N VAL A 79 -0.63 -6.63 -2.62
CA VAL A 79 -1.00 -5.52 -1.72
C VAL A 79 0.10 -4.47 -1.71
N ILE A 80 -0.26 -3.25 -2.14
CA ILE A 80 0.67 -2.12 -2.29
C ILE A 80 0.42 -1.11 -1.18
N PHE A 81 1.42 -0.88 -0.33
CA PHE A 81 1.34 0.10 0.75
C PHE A 81 1.95 1.43 0.34
N HIS A 82 1.40 2.53 0.86
CA HIS A 82 2.06 3.83 0.78
C HIS A 82 1.67 4.73 1.94
N CYS A 83 2.44 5.80 2.14
CA CYS A 83 1.99 6.95 2.94
C CYS A 83 2.19 8.24 2.13
N ALA A 84 2.41 9.38 2.78
CA ALA A 84 2.73 10.63 2.07
C ALA A 84 4.02 10.52 1.24
N LEU A 85 5.14 10.15 1.88
CA LEU A 85 6.46 10.05 1.24
C LEU A 85 7.01 8.61 1.12
N SER A 86 6.31 7.63 1.71
CA SER A 86 6.75 6.23 1.83
C SER A 86 8.15 6.01 2.41
N GLN A 87 8.61 6.88 3.31
CA GLN A 87 9.91 6.74 3.98
C GLN A 87 9.85 6.03 5.33
N VAL A 88 8.70 6.08 6.02
CA VAL A 88 8.54 5.53 7.39
C VAL A 88 7.27 4.70 7.51
N ARG A 89 6.09 5.34 7.45
CA ARG A 89 4.79 4.68 7.71
C ARG A 89 4.48 3.57 6.70
N GLY A 90 4.62 3.86 5.40
CA GLY A 90 4.39 2.88 4.32
C GLY A 90 5.25 1.61 4.46
N PRO A 91 6.59 1.71 4.47
CA PRO A 91 7.48 0.55 4.63
C PRO A 91 7.25 -0.21 5.94
N LYS A 92 7.00 0.50 7.05
CA LYS A 92 6.72 -0.12 8.35
C LYS A 92 5.41 -0.93 8.30
N ALA A 93 4.34 -0.36 7.76
CA ALA A 93 3.05 -1.03 7.62
C ALA A 93 3.14 -2.25 6.70
N ALA A 94 3.82 -2.14 5.56
CA ALA A 94 4.06 -3.25 4.65
C ALA A 94 4.77 -4.43 5.33
N ARG A 95 5.83 -4.14 6.12
CA ARG A 95 6.54 -5.17 6.88
C ARG A 95 5.64 -5.85 7.90
N ILE A 96 4.94 -5.08 8.74
CA ILE A 96 4.04 -5.60 9.78
C ILE A 96 2.92 -6.45 9.17
N TYR A 97 2.32 -5.97 8.08
CA TYR A 97 1.31 -6.71 7.34
C TYR A 97 1.87 -8.01 6.78
N ASN A 98 3.04 -7.98 6.14
CA ASN A 98 3.66 -9.18 5.58
C ASN A 98 3.95 -10.23 6.66
N GLU A 99 4.51 -9.82 7.80
CA GLU A 99 4.74 -10.69 8.95
C GLU A 99 3.42 -11.28 9.49
N THR A 100 2.39 -10.44 9.61
CA THR A 100 1.07 -10.85 10.10
C THR A 100 0.40 -11.84 9.15
N ARG A 101 0.35 -11.56 7.85
CA ARG A 101 -0.29 -12.41 6.84
C ARG A 101 0.42 -13.76 6.72
N ARG A 102 1.76 -13.76 6.72
CA ARG A 102 2.56 -15.00 6.74
C ARG A 102 2.23 -15.87 7.96
N ASN A 103 2.11 -15.27 9.14
CA ASN A 103 1.79 -16.01 10.36
C ASN A 103 0.36 -16.58 10.34
N LEU A 104 -0.59 -15.85 9.74
CA LEU A 104 -1.98 -16.31 9.62
C LEU A 104 -2.15 -17.36 8.51
N PHE A 105 -1.43 -17.23 7.41
CA PHE A 105 -1.54 -18.06 6.22
C PHE A 105 -0.14 -18.43 5.67
N PRO A 106 0.57 -19.39 6.29
CA PRO A 106 1.97 -19.71 5.95
C PRO A 106 2.17 -20.23 4.53
N GLU A 107 1.16 -20.91 3.98
CA GLU A 107 1.17 -21.51 2.63
C GLU A 107 0.59 -20.58 1.55
N ASP A 108 0.23 -19.35 1.92
CA ASP A 108 -0.36 -18.38 0.99
C ASP A 108 0.69 -17.81 0.04
N ASN A 109 0.28 -17.55 -1.21
CA ASN A 109 1.13 -16.98 -2.23
C ASN A 109 0.64 -15.57 -2.59
N TYR A 110 1.38 -14.57 -2.10
CA TYR A 110 1.05 -13.16 -2.30
C TYR A 110 2.32 -12.32 -2.38
N GLU A 111 2.16 -11.11 -2.89
CA GLU A 111 3.20 -10.10 -2.97
C GLU A 111 2.81 -8.86 -2.16
N VAL A 112 3.80 -8.29 -1.49
CA VAL A 112 3.67 -7.01 -0.79
C VAL A 112 4.67 -6.04 -1.41
N ALA A 113 4.17 -4.88 -1.81
CA ALA A 113 4.99 -3.80 -2.36
C ALA A 113 4.78 -2.49 -1.61
N VAL A 114 5.71 -1.56 -1.79
CA VAL A 114 5.60 -0.18 -1.31
C VAL A 114 5.65 0.77 -2.51
N LEU A 115 4.71 1.71 -2.61
CA LEU A 115 4.81 2.79 -3.59
C LEU A 115 5.95 3.72 -3.21
N ARG A 116 6.97 3.78 -4.07
CA ARG A 116 8.12 4.67 -3.97
C ARG A 116 7.63 6.13 -3.96
N GLU A 117 8.22 6.93 -3.08
CA GLU A 117 7.92 8.37 -2.89
C GLU A 117 6.48 8.72 -2.47
N GLY A 118 5.62 7.71 -2.30
CA GLY A 118 4.30 7.84 -1.71
C GLY A 118 3.33 8.71 -2.50
N PHE A 119 2.28 9.15 -1.83
CA PHE A 119 1.21 9.91 -2.46
C PHE A 119 1.65 11.29 -2.94
N THR A 120 2.60 11.95 -2.24
CA THR A 120 3.07 13.30 -2.60
C THR A 120 3.56 13.35 -4.05
N THR A 121 4.38 12.39 -4.46
CA THR A 121 4.88 12.31 -5.85
C THR A 121 3.81 11.77 -6.80
N PHE A 122 3.04 10.77 -6.38
CA PHE A 122 2.00 10.17 -7.22
C PHE A 122 0.94 11.20 -7.65
N GLN A 123 0.40 11.98 -6.71
CA GLN A 123 -0.59 13.01 -7.00
C GLN A 123 0.01 14.14 -7.86
N ALA A 124 1.26 14.54 -7.61
CA ALA A 124 1.89 15.61 -8.38
C ALA A 124 1.95 15.26 -9.87
N LYS A 125 2.09 13.97 -10.18
CA LYS A 125 2.14 13.44 -11.54
C LYS A 125 0.77 13.16 -12.15
N TYR A 126 -0.20 12.72 -11.36
CA TYR A 126 -1.47 12.16 -11.87
C TYR A 126 -2.75 12.81 -11.32
N LYS A 127 -2.68 13.92 -10.59
CA LYS A 127 -3.85 14.61 -10.03
C LYS A 127 -4.96 14.93 -11.06
N ASP A 128 -4.58 15.16 -12.32
CA ASP A 128 -5.52 15.49 -13.39
C ASP A 128 -6.11 14.24 -14.07
N ASP A 129 -5.72 13.03 -13.63
CA ASP A 129 -6.22 11.76 -14.14
C ASP A 129 -7.22 11.12 -13.16
N PRO A 130 -8.53 11.18 -13.44
CA PRO A 130 -9.57 10.70 -12.53
C PRO A 130 -9.62 9.17 -12.42
N VAL A 131 -8.87 8.43 -13.24
CA VAL A 131 -8.73 6.97 -13.11
C VAL A 131 -7.69 6.62 -12.04
N LEU A 132 -6.77 7.55 -11.73
CA LEU A 132 -5.65 7.33 -10.82
C LEU A 132 -5.81 8.05 -9.49
N VAL A 133 -6.34 9.27 -9.50
CA VAL A 133 -6.50 10.11 -8.31
C VAL A 133 -7.96 10.54 -8.16
N GLU A 134 -8.49 10.41 -6.94
CA GLU A 134 -9.82 10.91 -6.58
C GLU A 134 -9.73 11.87 -5.39
N LYS A 135 -10.80 12.67 -5.22
CA LYS A 135 -10.96 13.61 -4.09
C LYS A 135 -9.80 14.59 -3.94
N TRP A 136 -9.14 14.91 -5.05
CA TRP A 136 -8.03 15.84 -5.05
C TRP A 136 -8.52 17.27 -4.84
N GLU A 137 -7.95 17.97 -3.87
CA GLU A 137 -8.35 19.32 -3.49
C GLU A 137 -7.15 20.25 -3.56
N ALA A 138 -7.22 21.25 -4.46
CA ALA A 138 -6.09 22.13 -4.77
C ALA A 138 -5.50 22.83 -3.54
N GLU A 139 -6.34 23.24 -2.60
CA GLU A 139 -5.97 23.97 -1.38
C GLU A 139 -4.95 23.20 -0.51
N TYR A 140 -4.97 21.87 -0.54
CA TYR A 140 -4.02 21.04 0.22
C TYR A 140 -2.65 20.92 -0.45
N TRP A 141 -2.53 21.30 -1.72
CA TRP A 141 -1.33 21.12 -2.54
C TRP A 141 -0.80 22.43 -3.14
N SER A 142 -1.56 23.51 -3.09
CA SER A 142 -1.08 24.85 -3.39
C SER A 142 -0.12 25.29 -2.30
N THR A 143 1.17 25.28 -2.60
CA THR A 143 2.14 26.05 -1.80
C THR A 143 1.96 27.53 -2.16
N ASP A 144 1.05 28.22 -1.47
CA ASP A 144 1.07 29.67 -1.41
C ASP A 144 2.23 30.07 -0.49
N TYR A 145 3.44 30.14 -1.06
CA TYR A 145 4.57 30.85 -0.50
C TYR A 145 5.02 31.94 -1.47
#